data_AF-A0A955FJ70-F1
#
_entry.id   AF-A0A955FJ70-F1
#
_cell.length_a   1.000
_cell.length_b   1.000
_cell.length_c   1.000
_cell.angle_alpha   90.00
_cell.angle_beta   90.00
_cell.angle_gamma   90.00
#
_symmetry.space_group_name_H-M   'P 1'
#
loop_
_entity.id
_entity.type
_entity.pdbx_description
1 polymer ?
#
loop_
_entity_poly.entity_id
_entity_poly.type
_entity_poly.pdbx_seq_one_letter_code
_entity_poly.pdbx_strand_id
1 'polypeptide(L)'
;MVTTSEPAIVEAEMVELFKDYVDTEPLDEFELLPEFRRVERDERVSLVVMTFVPGLLGYFDVLRHQYGVDFPDQPTHITLYTLQPEAGIGILSVEQVAADTHVVDVSQLRDIKANQ
;
A
#
# COMPACT_ATOMS: atom_id res chain seq x y z
N MET A 1 13.18 -21.35 12.32
CA MET A 1 14.58 -20.95 12.07
C MET A 1 14.57 -20.22 10.76
N VAL A 2 14.74 -18.90 10.76
CA VAL A 2 14.85 -18.14 9.51
C VAL A 2 16.24 -18.42 8.96
N THR A 3 16.33 -19.25 7.94
CA THR A 3 17.52 -19.33 7.08
C THR A 3 17.79 -17.92 6.57
N THR A 4 19.03 -17.46 6.70
CA THR A 4 19.52 -16.24 6.04
C THR A 4 19.42 -16.40 4.53
N SER A 5 18.22 -16.18 3.99
CA SER A 5 17.94 -16.12 2.57
C SER A 5 18.39 -14.75 2.06
N GLU A 6 19.12 -14.71 0.94
CA GLU A 6 19.48 -13.45 0.29
C GLU A 6 18.21 -12.66 -0.06
N PRO A 7 18.21 -11.31 0.01
CA PRO A 7 17.02 -10.50 -0.23
C PRO A 7 16.30 -10.82 -1.55
N ALA A 8 17.05 -11.11 -2.61
CA ALA A 8 16.51 -11.48 -3.92
C ALA A 8 15.74 -12.82 -3.90
N ILE A 9 16.12 -13.76 -3.03
CA ILE A 9 15.41 -15.05 -2.87
C ILE A 9 14.08 -14.80 -2.18
N VAL A 10 14.08 -14.02 -1.10
CA VAL A 10 12.85 -13.66 -0.36
C VAL A 10 11.89 -12.88 -1.27
N GLU A 11 12.41 -11.93 -2.05
CA GLU A 11 11.61 -11.19 -3.03
C GLU A 11 10.95 -12.12 -4.05
N ALA A 12 11.70 -13.05 -4.64
CA ALA A 12 11.16 -14.01 -5.59
C ALA A 12 10.09 -14.91 -4.95
N GLU A 13 10.30 -15.37 -3.72
CA GLU A 13 9.31 -16.15 -2.97
C GLU A 13 8.03 -15.35 -2.71
N MET A 14 8.14 -14.08 -2.32
CA MET A 14 6.99 -13.20 -2.12
C MET A 14 6.20 -13.00 -3.43
N VAL A 15 6.90 -12.84 -4.56
CA VAL A 15 6.24 -12.70 -5.87
C VAL A 15 5.48 -13.98 -6.25
N GLU A 16 6.05 -15.15 -6.02
CA GLU A 16 5.35 -16.42 -6.29
C GLU A 16 4.14 -16.61 -5.36
N LEU A 17 4.28 -16.30 -4.07
CA LEU A 17 3.14 -16.34 -3.14
C LEU A 17 2.02 -15.38 -3.55
N PHE A 18 2.36 -14.19 -4.06
CA PHE A 18 1.38 -13.25 -4.56
C PHE A 18 0.64 -13.80 -5.79
N LYS A 19 1.37 -14.44 -6.72
CA LYS A 19 0.76 -15.07 -7.90
C LYS A 19 -0.21 -16.18 -7.49
N ASP A 20 0.22 -17.08 -6.61
CA ASP A 20 -0.61 -18.18 -6.10
C ASP A 20 -1.85 -17.63 -5.36
N TYR A 21 -1.69 -16.54 -4.62
CA TYR A 21 -2.79 -15.89 -3.92
C TYR A 21 -3.82 -15.33 -4.89
N VAL A 22 -3.39 -14.54 -5.88
CA VAL A 22 -4.27 -13.90 -6.87
C VAL A 22 -5.00 -14.92 -7.76
N ASP A 23 -4.42 -16.10 -7.98
CA ASP A 23 -5.09 -17.19 -8.69
C ASP A 23 -6.29 -17.75 -7.91
N THR A 24 -6.33 -17.60 -6.58
CA THR A 24 -7.42 -18.07 -5.70
C THR A 24 -8.37 -16.96 -5.25
N GLU A 25 -7.84 -15.77 -5.01
CA GLU A 25 -8.56 -14.57 -4.60
C GLU A 25 -8.18 -13.43 -5.57
N PRO A 26 -8.89 -13.29 -6.70
CA PRO A 26 -8.62 -12.24 -7.67
C PRO A 26 -8.66 -10.84 -7.03
N LEU A 27 -7.64 -10.03 -7.30
CA LEU A 27 -7.53 -8.64 -6.84
C LEU A 27 -7.78 -7.67 -8.00
N ASP A 28 -8.91 -7.81 -8.68
CA ASP A 28 -9.31 -7.04 -9.87
C ASP A 28 -10.22 -5.85 -9.56
N GLU A 29 -10.78 -5.79 -8.35
CA GLU A 29 -11.61 -4.69 -7.87
C GLU A 29 -10.85 -3.79 -6.87
N PHE A 30 -11.12 -2.49 -6.91
CA PHE A 30 -10.67 -1.55 -5.89
C PHE A 30 -11.63 -0.36 -5.78
N GLU A 31 -11.74 0.20 -4.58
CA GLU A 31 -12.50 1.41 -4.31
C GLU A 31 -11.55 2.59 -4.07
N LEU A 32 -11.78 3.71 -4.76
CA LEU A 32 -11.14 4.96 -4.40
C LEU A 32 -11.83 5.55 -3.17
N LEU A 33 -11.07 5.72 -2.09
CA LEU A 33 -11.59 6.38 -0.91
C LEU A 33 -11.57 7.90 -1.14
N PRO A 34 -12.55 8.67 -0.62
CA PRO A 34 -12.59 10.12 -0.72
C PRO A 34 -11.56 10.78 0.22
N GLU A 35 -10.36 10.23 0.28
CA GLU A 35 -9.30 10.59 1.20
C GLU A 35 -8.01 10.81 0.43
N PHE A 36 -7.63 12.07 0.33
CA PHE A 36 -6.44 12.53 -0.34
C PHE A 36 -5.43 13.01 0.68
N ARG A 37 -4.18 12.55 0.56
CA ARG A 37 -3.14 12.85 1.54
C ARG A 37 -1.90 13.40 0.85
N ARG A 38 -1.24 14.32 1.52
CA ARG A 38 0.11 14.80 1.18
C ARG A 38 1.10 14.13 2.11
N VAL A 39 2.14 13.53 1.53
CA VAL A 39 3.26 12.91 2.23
C VAL A 39 4.50 13.74 1.98
N GLU A 40 5.26 14.04 3.02
CA GLU A 40 6.50 14.80 2.94
C GLU A 40 7.60 14.13 3.76
N ARG A 41 8.75 13.86 3.13
CA ARG A 41 9.98 13.39 3.80
C ARG A 41 11.17 14.11 3.18
N ASP A 42 11.90 14.86 4.00
CA ASP A 42 12.98 15.74 3.56
C ASP A 42 12.51 16.71 2.45
N GLU A 43 13.14 16.67 1.27
CA GLU A 43 12.76 17.51 0.10
C GLU A 43 11.71 16.83 -0.80
N ARG A 44 11.26 15.61 -0.46
CA ARG A 44 10.33 14.84 -1.29
C ARG A 44 8.91 15.10 -0.85
N VAL A 45 8.06 15.38 -1.83
CA VAL A 45 6.62 15.54 -1.65
C VAL A 45 5.90 14.61 -2.62
N SER A 46 4.96 13.84 -2.10
CA SER A 46 4.03 13.02 -2.89
C SER A 46 2.60 13.29 -2.44
N LEU A 47 1.68 13.19 -3.37
CA LEU A 47 0.26 13.13 -3.07
C LEU A 47 -0.18 11.68 -3.21
N VAL A 48 -1.10 11.23 -2.36
CA VAL A 48 -1.64 9.88 -2.44
C VAL A 48 -3.16 9.92 -2.37
N VAL A 49 -3.79 9.05 -3.14
CA VAL A 49 -5.22 8.74 -3.04
C VAL A 49 -5.32 7.42 -2.30
N MET A 50 -6.01 7.41 -1.17
CA MET A 50 -6.24 6.16 -0.44
C MET A 50 -7.20 5.28 -1.23
N THR A 51 -6.94 3.98 -1.25
CA THR A 51 -7.79 3.00 -1.90
C THR A 51 -8.13 1.89 -0.93
N PHE A 52 -9.22 1.17 -1.19
CA PHE A 52 -9.50 -0.12 -0.57
C PHE A 52 -9.42 -1.19 -1.65
N VAL A 53 -8.64 -2.23 -1.41
CA VAL A 53 -8.53 -3.40 -2.30
C VAL A 53 -9.12 -4.58 -1.53
N PRO A 54 -10.35 -5.02 -1.85
CA PRO A 54 -10.94 -6.22 -1.27
C PRO A 54 -9.99 -7.41 -1.39
N GLY A 55 -9.97 -8.28 -0.38
CA GLY A 55 -9.11 -9.48 -0.39
C GLY A 55 -7.65 -9.22 0.00
N LEU A 56 -7.04 -8.07 -0.33
CA LEU A 56 -5.59 -7.89 -0.13
C LEU A 56 -5.10 -8.12 1.32
N LEU A 57 -5.92 -7.84 2.33
CA LEU A 57 -5.57 -8.14 3.73
C LEU A 57 -5.27 -9.63 3.97
N GLY A 58 -5.96 -10.53 3.26
CA GLY A 58 -5.70 -11.96 3.32
C GLY A 58 -4.33 -12.35 2.77
N TYR A 59 -3.76 -11.58 1.83
CA TYR A 59 -2.40 -11.81 1.36
C TYR A 59 -1.37 -11.53 2.46
N PHE A 60 -1.58 -10.48 3.27
CA PHE A 60 -0.72 -10.21 4.42
C PHE A 60 -0.79 -11.34 5.47
N ASP A 61 -1.95 -11.96 5.66
CA ASP A 61 -2.08 -13.17 6.50
C ASP A 61 -1.27 -14.35 5.97
N VAL A 62 -1.29 -14.59 4.65
CA VAL A 62 -0.48 -15.63 3.99
C VAL A 62 1.01 -15.39 4.24
N LEU A 63 1.48 -14.16 4.05
CA LEU A 63 2.86 -13.78 4.29
C LEU A 63 3.27 -13.95 5.76
N ARG A 64 2.42 -13.50 6.71
CA ARG A 64 2.66 -13.68 8.15
C ARG A 64 2.77 -15.17 8.51
N HIS A 65 1.91 -16.00 7.93
CA HIS A 65 1.96 -17.46 8.13
C HIS A 65 3.24 -18.09 7.57
N GLN A 66 3.63 -17.74 6.34
CA GLN A 66 4.79 -18.30 5.66
C GLN A 66 6.10 -17.98 6.36
N TYR A 67 6.29 -16.70 6.73
CA TYR A 67 7.56 -16.22 7.26
C TYR A 67 7.62 -16.24 8.79
N GLY A 68 6.48 -16.44 9.46
CA GLY A 68 6.40 -16.41 10.93
C GLY A 68 6.80 -15.05 11.52
N VAL A 69 6.62 -13.98 10.75
CA VAL A 69 6.90 -12.60 11.16
C VAL A 69 5.60 -11.84 11.38
N ASP A 70 5.58 -11.04 12.44
CA ASP A 70 4.49 -10.10 12.68
C ASP A 70 4.84 -8.78 11.99
N PHE A 71 4.19 -8.50 10.86
CA PHE A 71 4.34 -7.23 10.16
C PHE A 71 2.95 -6.64 9.86
N PRO A 72 2.84 -5.31 9.92
CA PRO A 72 1.54 -4.63 9.88
C PRO A 72 0.92 -4.73 8.49
N ASP A 73 -0.41 -4.65 8.46
CA ASP A 73 -1.13 -4.43 7.22
C ASP A 73 -0.68 -3.09 6.62
N GLN A 74 -0.36 -3.12 5.33
CA GLN A 74 0.05 -1.91 4.63
C GLN A 74 -1.17 -1.24 4.00
N PRO A 75 -1.34 0.08 4.21
CA PRO A 75 -2.46 0.80 3.65
C PRO A 75 -2.31 0.91 2.13
N THR A 76 -3.38 0.59 1.41
CA THR A 76 -3.42 0.69 -0.05
C THR A 76 -3.63 2.12 -0.50
N HIS A 77 -2.80 2.55 -1.44
CA HIS A 77 -2.84 3.90 -1.96
C HIS A 77 -2.27 3.95 -3.39
N ILE A 78 -2.74 4.92 -4.14
CA ILE A 78 -2.17 5.31 -5.44
C ILE A 78 -1.30 6.53 -5.20
N THR A 79 -0.01 6.42 -5.53
CA THR A 79 0.94 7.53 -5.43
C THR A 79 0.91 8.41 -6.67
N LEU A 80 0.70 9.71 -6.46
CA LEU A 80 0.77 10.77 -7.46
C LEU A 80 2.06 11.57 -7.25
N TYR A 81 3.01 11.41 -8.16
CA TYR A 81 4.32 12.07 -8.09
C TYR A 81 4.19 13.56 -8.42
N THR A 82 4.68 14.42 -7.53
CA THR A 82 4.54 15.88 -7.72
C THR A 82 5.83 16.62 -8.02
N LEU A 83 7.02 16.18 -7.57
CA LEU A 83 8.20 17.06 -7.60
C LEU A 83 9.57 16.43 -7.93
N GLN A 84 9.75 15.10 -8.00
CA GLN A 84 11.03 14.52 -8.45
C GLN A 84 10.80 13.29 -9.37
N PRO A 85 11.62 13.11 -10.43
CA PRO A 85 11.58 11.87 -11.22
C PRO A 85 11.93 10.66 -10.33
N GLU A 86 11.17 9.58 -10.48
CA GLU A 86 11.46 8.24 -9.93
C GLU A 86 11.55 8.08 -8.40
N ALA A 87 11.16 9.08 -7.59
CA ALA A 87 11.23 9.00 -6.12
C ALA A 87 9.85 9.05 -5.46
N GLY A 88 9.26 7.87 -5.23
CA GLY A 88 8.05 7.73 -4.43
C GLY A 88 8.39 7.66 -2.94
N ILE A 89 7.47 8.08 -2.08
CA ILE A 89 7.56 7.82 -0.65
C ILE A 89 6.68 6.61 -0.36
N GLY A 90 7.29 5.47 -0.04
CA GLY A 90 6.56 4.29 0.42
C GLY A 90 5.96 4.54 1.81
N ILE A 91 4.65 4.28 1.94
CA ILE A 91 3.93 4.27 3.21
C ILE A 91 3.71 2.81 3.60
N LEU A 92 4.34 2.37 4.68
CA LEU A 92 4.48 0.95 5.01
C LEU A 92 3.60 0.51 6.19
N SER A 93 2.83 1.42 6.79
CA SER A 93 1.90 1.08 7.87
C SER A 93 0.83 2.17 8.08
N VAL A 94 -0.25 1.82 8.77
CA VAL A 94 -1.31 2.76 9.17
C VAL A 94 -0.78 3.85 10.11
N GLU A 95 0.18 3.50 10.99
CA GLU A 95 0.84 4.47 11.85
C GLU A 95 1.65 5.48 11.04
N GLN A 96 2.34 5.04 9.98
CA GLN A 96 3.01 5.97 9.06
C GLN A 96 2.01 6.87 8.33
N VAL A 97 0.83 6.37 7.97
CA VAL A 97 -0.23 7.23 7.42
C VAL A 97 -0.59 8.35 8.40
N ALA A 98 -0.75 8.03 9.69
CA ALA A 98 -1.10 9.04 10.69
C ALA A 98 0.03 10.03 10.99
N ALA A 99 1.28 9.56 11.00
CA ALA A 99 2.45 10.35 11.39
C ALA A 99 3.03 11.19 10.25
N ASP A 100 3.11 10.62 9.05
CA ASP A 100 3.91 11.17 7.95
C ASP A 100 3.07 11.88 6.88
N THR A 101 1.75 11.93 7.08
CA THR A 101 0.83 12.45 6.07
C THR A 101 -0.16 13.45 6.64
N HIS A 102 -0.60 14.36 5.78
CA HIS A 102 -1.63 15.33 6.09
C HIS A 102 -2.79 15.17 5.11
N VAL A 103 -4.02 15.12 5.63
CA VAL A 103 -5.22 15.18 4.81
C VAL A 103 -5.23 16.51 4.07
N VAL A 104 -5.34 16.45 2.75
CA VAL A 104 -5.52 17.64 1.92
C VAL A 104 -7.02 17.87 1.80
N ASP A 105 -7.49 18.98 2.36
CA ASP A 105 -8.88 19.40 2.17
C ASP A 105 -9.08 19.87 0.73
N VAL A 106 -9.52 18.95 -0.13
CA VAL A 106 -9.94 19.26 -1.48
C VAL A 106 -11.46 19.35 -1.44
N SER A 107 -11.99 20.57 -1.32
CA SER A 107 -13.43 20.82 -1.25
C SER A 107 -14.22 20.16 -2.39
N GLN A 108 -13.60 19.95 -3.54
CA GLN A 108 -14.15 19.28 -4.72
C GLN A 108 -14.29 17.74 -4.57
N LEU A 109 -13.57 17.09 -3.65
CA LEU A 109 -13.69 15.64 -3.40
C LEU A 109 -14.89 15.29 -2.51
N ARG A 110 -15.44 16.25 -1.75
CA ARG A 110 -16.58 16.03 -0.85
C ARG A 110 -17.87 15.66 -1.59
N ASP A 111 -17.96 16.05 -2.86
CA ASP A 111 -19.11 15.81 -3.73
C ASP A 111 -18.90 14.61 -4.67
N ILE A 112 -17.70 14.00 -4.66
CA ILE A 112 -17.42 12.80 -5.44
C ILE A 112 -17.92 11.60 -4.64
N LYS A 113 -19.06 11.06 -5.05
CA LYS A 113 -19.42 9.68 -4.68
C LYS A 113 -18.43 8.77 -5.39
N ALA A 114 -17.71 7.93 -4.64
CA ALA A 114 -17.04 6.78 -5.22
C ALA A 114 -18.12 5.96 -5.93
N ASN A 115 -18.19 6.08 -7.26
CA ASN A 115 -19.11 5.30 -8.05
C ASN A 115 -18.50 3.90 -8.19
N GLN A 116 -19.24 2.92 -7.68
CA GLN A 116 -19.10 1.50 -8.00
C GLN A 116 -19.42 1.28 -9.48
#